data_AF-A0A858ZWX0-F1
#
_entry.id   AF-A0A858ZWX0-F1
#
_cell.length_a   1.000
_cell.length_b   1.000
_cell.length_c   1.000
_cell.angle_alpha   90.00
_cell.angle_beta   90.00
_cell.angle_gamma   90.00
#
_symmetry.space_group_name_H-M   'P 1'
#
loop_
_entity.id
_entity.type
_entity.pdbx_description
1 polymer ?
#
loop_
_entity_poly.entity_id
_entity_poly.type
_entity_poly.pdbx_seq_one_letter_code
_entity_poly.pdbx_strand_id
1 'polypeptide(L)'
;MSKDGPMNADPEPQPWWRYGHVWLIIAGPVIVVIAGFVTLWLALSRPDPVLAEDYYQRGLDINKTLKNADSGMTPAMKGRNHAATPAQDQPR
;
A
#
# COMPACT_ATOMS: atom_id res chain seq x y z
N MET A 1 -57.74 -50.55 -20.84
CA MET A 1 -57.54 -49.24 -20.19
C MET A 1 -56.06 -49.13 -19.85
N SER A 2 -55.22 -48.79 -20.82
CA SER A 2 -53.76 -48.77 -20.66
C SER A 2 -53.34 -47.48 -19.95
N LYS A 3 -52.63 -47.62 -18.84
CA LYS A 3 -52.04 -46.51 -18.08
C LYS A 3 -50.58 -46.81 -17.81
N ASP A 4 -49.76 -46.77 -18.86
CA ASP A 4 -48.31 -46.85 -18.71
C ASP A 4 -47.68 -45.76 -19.58
N GLY A 5 -47.71 -44.53 -19.07
CA GLY A 5 -46.84 -43.46 -19.57
C GLY A 5 -45.42 -43.68 -19.03
N PRO A 6 -44.36 -43.27 -19.76
CA PRO A 6 -42.99 -43.48 -19.31
C PRO A 6 -42.77 -42.78 -17.96
N MET A 7 -42.30 -43.52 -16.96
CA MET A 7 -41.76 -42.94 -15.73
C MET A 7 -40.49 -42.18 -16.10
N ASN A 8 -40.58 -40.85 -16.16
CA ASN A 8 -39.41 -40.00 -16.29
C ASN A 8 -38.55 -40.22 -15.04
N ALA A 9 -37.40 -40.86 -15.19
CA ALA A 9 -36.42 -40.97 -14.13
C ALA A 9 -35.79 -39.59 -13.93
N ASP A 10 -36.01 -38.98 -12.77
CA ASP A 10 -35.30 -37.76 -12.41
C ASP A 10 -33.80 -38.08 -12.25
N PRO A 11 -32.91 -37.21 -12.74
CA PRO A 11 -31.48 -37.42 -12.61
C PRO A 11 -31.07 -37.42 -11.13
N GLU A 12 -30.32 -38.45 -10.74
CA GLU A 12 -29.73 -38.57 -9.39
C GLU A 12 -28.89 -37.32 -9.06
N PRO A 13 -29.09 -36.70 -7.88
CA PRO A 13 -28.37 -35.50 -7.48
C PRO A 13 -26.87 -35.79 -7.37
N GLN A 14 -26.07 -34.99 -8.10
CA GLN A 14 -24.62 -35.10 -8.09
C GLN A 14 -24.04 -34.41 -6.84
N PRO A 15 -22.87 -34.86 -6.36
CA PRO A 15 -22.18 -34.17 -5.28
C PRO A 15 -21.82 -32.71 -5.64
N TRP A 16 -21.93 -31.81 -4.66
CA TRP A 16 -21.85 -30.36 -4.86
C TRP A 16 -20.53 -29.88 -5.50
N TRP A 17 -19.42 -30.57 -5.27
CA TRP A 17 -18.10 -30.19 -5.80
C TRP A 17 -17.96 -30.40 -7.31
N ARG A 18 -18.89 -31.14 -7.94
CA ARG A 18 -18.92 -31.31 -9.40
C ARG A 18 -19.49 -30.09 -10.13
N TYR A 19 -20.23 -29.22 -9.43
CA TYR A 19 -20.79 -28.03 -10.06
C TYR A 19 -19.76 -26.90 -10.13
N GLY A 20 -19.41 -26.48 -11.35
CA GLY A 20 -18.40 -25.44 -11.58
C GLY A 20 -18.69 -24.10 -10.89
N HIS A 21 -19.97 -23.73 -10.74
CA HIS A 21 -20.35 -22.49 -10.05
C HIS A 21 -19.97 -22.48 -8.57
N VAL A 22 -19.86 -23.63 -7.91
CA VAL A 22 -19.45 -23.69 -6.50
C VAL A 22 -18.01 -23.21 -6.34
N TRP A 23 -17.15 -23.55 -7.30
CA TRP A 23 -15.77 -23.07 -7.33
C TRP A 23 -15.67 -21.56 -7.54
N LEU A 24 -16.58 -20.93 -8.30
CA LEU A 24 -16.61 -19.47 -8.45
C LEU A 24 -16.91 -18.77 -7.12
N ILE A 25 -17.80 -19.34 -6.31
CA ILE A 25 -18.17 -18.80 -4.99
C ILE A 25 -17.00 -18.97 -4.00
N ILE A 26 -16.33 -20.13 -4.02
CA ILE A 26 -15.17 -20.42 -3.17
C ILE A 26 -13.94 -19.61 -3.58
N ALA A 27 -13.77 -19.34 -4.88
CA ALA A 27 -12.61 -18.62 -5.41
C ALA A 27 -12.47 -17.22 -4.82
N GLY A 28 -13.58 -16.48 -4.65
CA GLY A 28 -13.56 -15.13 -4.10
C GLY A 28 -12.88 -15.05 -2.71
N PRO A 29 -13.39 -15.76 -1.69
CA PRO A 29 -12.77 -15.82 -0.38
C PRO A 29 -11.33 -16.34 -0.40
N VAL A 30 -11.04 -17.39 -1.18
CA VAL A 30 -9.69 -17.97 -1.26
C VAL A 30 -8.67 -16.95 -1.79
N ILE A 31 -9.04 -16.18 -2.82
CA ILE A 31 -8.17 -15.13 -3.38
C ILE A 31 -7.84 -14.07 -2.32
N VAL A 32 -8.83 -13.63 -1.53
CA VAL A 32 -8.61 -12.60 -0.49
C VAL A 32 -7.69 -13.12 0.62
N VAL A 33 -7.86 -14.37 1.04
CA VAL A 33 -6.96 -14.99 2.04
C VAL A 33 -5.52 -15.02 1.53
N ILE A 34 -5.30 -15.46 0.27
CA ILE A 34 -3.97 -15.46 -0.36
C ILE A 34 -3.39 -14.04 -0.43
N ALA A 35 -4.19 -13.06 -0.88
CA ALA A 35 -3.75 -11.66 -0.95
C ALA A 35 -3.34 -11.11 0.43
N GLY A 36 -4.06 -11.48 1.50
CA GLY A 36 -3.71 -11.14 2.88
C GLY A 36 -2.35 -11.70 3.29
N PHE A 37 -2.08 -12.98 3.00
CA PHE A 37 -0.77 -13.59 3.27
C PHE A 37 0.36 -12.97 2.45
N VAL A 38 0.12 -12.65 1.17
CA VAL A 38 1.10 -11.93 0.33
C VAL A 38 1.44 -10.57 0.94
N THR A 39 0.42 -9.84 1.41
CA THR A 39 0.60 -8.54 2.05
C THR A 39 1.38 -8.66 3.35
N LEU A 40 1.06 -9.66 4.18
CA LEU A 40 1.79 -9.95 5.41
C LEU A 40 3.26 -10.29 5.10
N TRP A 41 3.51 -11.10 4.08
CA TRP A 41 4.86 -11.45 3.66
C TRP A 41 5.66 -10.22 3.21
N LEU A 42 5.04 -9.31 2.45
CA LEU A 42 5.66 -8.05 2.04
C LEU A 42 6.02 -7.18 3.26
N ALA A 43 5.10 -7.07 4.23
CA ALA A 43 5.32 -6.28 5.45
C ALA A 43 6.50 -6.81 6.28
N LEU A 44 6.66 -8.13 6.38
CA LEU A 44 7.76 -8.74 7.12
C LEU A 44 9.09 -8.73 6.34
N SER A 45 9.04 -8.84 5.01
CA SER A 45 10.25 -8.95 4.17
C SER A 45 10.92 -7.61 3.90
N ARG A 46 10.17 -6.50 3.96
CA ARG A 46 10.67 -5.15 3.71
C ARG A 46 10.19 -4.20 4.81
N PRO A 47 10.77 -4.29 6.01
CA PRO A 47 10.50 -3.31 7.05
C PRO A 47 10.92 -1.93 6.52
N ASP A 48 9.96 -1.01 6.41
CA ASP A 48 10.26 0.39 6.13
C ASP A 48 11.07 0.93 7.32
N PRO A 49 12.35 1.31 7.14
CA PRO A 49 13.16 1.77 8.25
C PRO A 49 12.50 2.98 8.89
N VAL A 50 12.02 2.81 10.13
CA VAL A 50 11.56 3.92 10.96
C VAL A 50 12.70 4.94 11.02
N LEU A 51 12.39 6.18 10.64
CA LEU A 51 13.28 7.34 10.66
C LEU A 51 14.28 7.21 11.81
N ALA A 52 15.56 7.07 11.47
CA ALA A 52 16.60 6.87 12.45
C ALA A 52 16.55 8.00 13.50
N GLU A 53 16.84 7.68 14.76
CA GLU A 53 16.70 8.61 15.90
C GLU A 53 17.50 9.90 15.70
N ASP A 54 18.57 9.81 14.92
CA ASP A 54 19.41 10.92 14.50
C ASP A 54 18.77 11.79 13.42
N TYR A 55 17.66 11.42 12.76
CA TYR A 55 16.97 12.29 11.79
C TYR A 55 16.52 13.62 12.41
N TYR A 56 16.04 13.56 13.66
CA TYR A 56 15.65 14.77 14.39
C TYR A 56 16.89 15.59 14.79
N GLN A 57 17.95 14.94 15.28
CA GLN A 57 19.22 15.58 15.60
C GLN A 57 19.87 16.20 14.37
N ARG A 58 19.78 15.54 13.23
CA ARG A 58 20.30 15.99 11.93
C ARG A 58 19.50 17.18 11.43
N GLY A 59 18.17 17.19 11.60
CA GLY A 59 17.32 18.37 11.37
C GLY A 59 17.71 19.58 12.23
N LEU A 60 18.05 19.35 13.51
CA LEU A 60 18.52 20.40 14.41
C LEU A 60 19.92 20.89 14.06
N ASP A 61 20.84 19.99 13.71
CA ASP A 61 22.23 20.30 13.38
C ASP A 61 22.41 20.94 12.00
N ILE A 62 21.47 20.72 11.06
CA ILE A 62 21.42 21.47 9.80
C ILE A 62 21.34 22.98 10.06
N ASN A 63 20.63 23.45 11.10
CA ASN A 63 20.63 24.88 11.44
C ASN A 63 22.00 25.39 11.93
N LYS A 64 22.83 24.52 12.52
CA LYS A 64 24.18 24.90 13.00
C LYS A 64 25.19 24.97 11.87
N THR A 65 25.15 24.03 10.92
CA THR A 65 26.03 24.05 9.74
C THR A 65 25.63 25.14 8.74
N LEU A 66 24.33 25.42 8.59
CA LEU A 66 23.84 26.50 7.73
C LEU A 66 24.10 27.91 8.26
N LYS A 67 24.27 28.08 9.58
CA LYS A 67 24.74 29.35 10.15
C LYS A 67 26.13 29.77 9.65
N ASN A 68 26.92 28.80 9.17
CA ASN A 68 28.29 29.01 8.70
C ASN A 68 28.46 28.78 7.18
N ALA A 69 27.39 28.45 6.46
CA ALA A 69 27.43 28.16 5.02
C ALA A 69 26.99 29.38 4.20
N ASP A 70 27.69 29.62 3.09
CA ASP A 70 27.36 30.67 2.11
C ASP A 70 25.89 30.58 1.64
N SER A 71 25.32 31.72 1.25
CA SER A 71 23.90 31.95 0.90
C SER A 71 23.26 30.94 -0.07
N GLY A 72 24.05 30.11 -0.75
CA GLY A 72 23.60 29.03 -1.64
C GLY A 72 23.03 27.78 -0.94
N MET A 73 23.20 27.62 0.37
CA MET A 73 22.70 26.44 1.11
C MET A 73 21.42 26.71 1.92
N THR A 74 20.64 27.74 1.60
CA THR A 74 19.39 27.96 2.33
C THR A 74 18.43 26.77 2.20
N PRO A 75 17.71 26.36 3.28
CA PRO A 75 16.80 25.23 3.21
C PRO A 75 15.79 25.42 2.09
N ALA A 76 15.46 24.36 1.33
CA ALA A 76 14.60 24.46 0.15
C ALA A 76 13.26 25.16 0.42
N MET A 77 12.70 25.00 1.63
CA MET A 77 11.49 25.70 2.09
C MET A 77 11.67 27.22 2.21
N LYS A 78 12.85 27.69 2.62
CA LYS A 78 13.19 29.12 2.74
C LYS A 78 13.67 29.69 1.40
N GLY A 79 14.45 28.93 0.63
CA GLY A 79 14.97 29.33 -0.67
C GLY A 79 13.87 29.58 -1.72
N ARG A 80 12.82 28.75 -1.77
CA ARG A 80 11.70 28.94 -2.72
C ARG A 80 10.95 30.26 -2.52
N ASN A 81 10.80 30.71 -1.26
CA ASN A 81 10.05 31.92 -0.94
C ASN A 81 10.91 33.20 -0.91
N HIS A 82 12.24 33.06 -0.83
CA HIS A 82 13.18 34.18 -0.79
C HIS A 82 14.04 34.33 -2.05
N ALA A 83 13.79 33.54 -3.11
CA ALA A 83 14.52 33.60 -4.37
C ALA A 83 14.50 34.98 -5.05
N ALA A 84 13.50 35.81 -4.74
CA ALA A 84 13.35 37.16 -5.28
C ALA A 84 13.62 38.28 -4.25
N THR A 85 13.95 37.94 -2.99
CA THR A 85 14.25 38.94 -1.96
C THR A 85 15.68 39.46 -2.17
N PRO A 86 15.90 40.77 -2.44
CA PRO A 86 17.23 41.34 -2.56
C PRO A 86 18.05 41.07 -1.31
N ALA A 87 19.36 40.84 -1.46
CA ALA A 87 20.25 40.54 -0.34
C ALA A 87 20.23 41.61 0.78
N GLN A 88 19.84 42.84 0.44
CA GLN A 88 19.71 43.97 1.35
C GLN A 88 18.52 43.85 2.33
N ASP A 89 17.47 43.10 1.96
CA ASP A 89 16.20 43.00 2.69
C ASP A 89 16.07 41.70 3.52
N GLN A 90 17.12 40.89 3.57
CA GLN A 90 17.13 39.70 4.42
C GLN A 90 17.36 40.07 5.89
N PRO A 91 16.58 39.52 6.83
CA PRO A 91 16.80 39.75 8.26
C PRO A 91 18.18 39.20 8.67
N ARG A 92 18.98 40.06 9.31
CA ARG A 92 20.31 39.71 9.85
C ARG A 92 20.21 38.80 11.07
#